data_AF-A0A819ZNK1-F1
#
_entry.id   AF-A0A819ZNK1-F1
#
_cell.length_a   1.000
_cell.length_b   1.000
_cell.length_c   1.000
_cell.angle_alpha   90.00
_cell.angle_beta   90.00
_cell.angle_gamma   90.00
#
_symmetry.space_group_name_H-M   'P 1'
#
loop_
_entity.id
_entity.type
_entity.pdbx_description
1 polymer ?
#
loop_
_entity_poly.entity_id
_entity_poly.type
_entity_poly.pdbx_seq_one_letter_code
_entity_poly.pdbx_strand_id
1 'polypeptide(L)'
;SNGNQTQDEDIADNDGLKAAFYAYQKWAKNNVTVDKKLPGLTQYSSEQMFFIHFAHIWCTRISISRAFNMILTDVHSLEHFRIIGSTSNFDEFDRVFRCKLSQRNS
;
A
#
# COMPACT_ATOMS: atom_id res chain seq x y z
N SER A 1 -6.78 -0.27 -20.09
CA SER A 1 -7.66 -0.57 -18.95
C SER A 1 -8.90 0.33 -18.98
N ASN A 2 -10.08 -0.28 -18.97
CA ASN A 2 -11.35 0.45 -18.81
C ASN A 2 -11.49 0.85 -17.33
N GLY A 3 -11.45 2.15 -17.03
CA GLY A 3 -11.46 2.68 -15.66
C GLY A 3 -12.72 2.38 -14.83
N ASN A 4 -13.74 1.73 -15.42
CA ASN A 4 -15.00 1.39 -14.75
C ASN A 4 -14.96 0.01 -14.06
N GLN A 5 -13.99 -0.87 -14.37
CA GLN A 5 -13.82 -2.16 -13.70
C GLN A 5 -12.76 -2.11 -12.59
N THR A 6 -11.76 -1.24 -12.73
CA THR A 6 -10.70 -1.06 -11.72
C THR A 6 -11.17 -0.27 -10.50
N GLN A 7 -12.28 0.47 -10.61
CA GLN A 7 -12.79 1.32 -9.54
C GLN A 7 -13.27 0.54 -8.31
N ASP A 8 -13.97 -0.59 -8.50
CA ASP A 8 -14.49 -1.39 -7.39
C ASP A 8 -13.37 -2.09 -6.62
N GLU A 9 -12.29 -2.46 -7.30
CA GLU A 9 -11.09 -3.05 -6.69
C GLU A 9 -10.20 -2.01 -6.01
N ASP A 10 -10.05 -0.82 -6.61
CA ASP A 10 -9.37 0.31 -5.98
C ASP A 10 -10.09 0.71 -4.67
N ILE A 11 -11.42 0.61 -4.60
CA ILE A 11 -12.20 0.84 -3.36
C ILE A 11 -11.93 -0.28 -2.34
N ALA A 12 -11.97 -1.54 -2.75
CA ALA A 12 -11.74 -2.68 -1.86
C ALA A 12 -10.32 -2.68 -1.26
N ASP A 13 -9.30 -2.33 -2.05
CA ASP A 13 -7.92 -2.21 -1.57
C ASP A 13 -7.74 -1.04 -0.60
N ASN A 14 -8.36 0.11 -0.90
CA ASN A 14 -8.36 1.27 -0.03
C ASN A 14 -9.01 0.96 1.34
N ASP A 15 -10.20 0.38 1.32
CA ASP A 15 -10.95 0.09 2.53
C ASP A 15 -10.31 -1.05 3.33
N GLY A 16 -9.76 -2.06 2.64
CA GLY A 16 -8.99 -3.14 3.24
C GLY A 16 -7.73 -2.64 3.94
N LEU A 17 -6.96 -1.75 3.29
CA LEU A 17 -5.76 -1.14 3.87
C LEU A 17 -6.11 -0.33 5.13
N LYS A 18 -7.15 0.51 5.07
CA LYS A 18 -7.61 1.31 6.21
C LYS A 18 -8.03 0.44 7.39
N ALA A 19 -8.87 -0.57 7.12
CA ALA A 19 -9.34 -1.49 8.15
C ALA A 19 -8.18 -2.25 8.81
N ALA A 20 -7.24 -2.77 8.01
CA ALA A 20 -6.07 -3.47 8.51
C ALA A 20 -5.16 -2.57 9.36
N PHE A 21 -4.91 -1.33 8.93
CA PHE A 21 -4.08 -0.39 9.67
C PHE A 21 -4.69 0.01 11.02
N TYR A 22 -5.99 0.33 11.06
CA TYR A 22 -6.65 0.66 12.31
C TYR A 22 -6.74 -0.54 13.26
N ALA A 23 -6.96 -1.75 12.74
CA ALA A 23 -6.90 -2.97 13.53
C ALA A 23 -5.50 -3.17 14.13
N TYR A 24 -4.45 -2.96 13.33
CA TYR A 24 -3.07 -2.99 13.78
C TYR A 24 -2.81 -1.95 14.89
N GLN A 25 -3.23 -0.70 14.72
CA GLN A 25 -3.05 0.34 15.76
C GLN A 25 -3.77 -0.02 17.07
N LYS A 26 -4.99 -0.56 16.98
CA LYS A 26 -5.75 -1.01 18.16
C LYS A 26 -5.03 -2.16 18.88
N TRP A 27 -4.52 -3.13 18.13
CA TRP A 27 -3.71 -4.21 18.69
C TRP A 27 -2.42 -3.67 19.31
N ALA A 28 -1.72 -2.76 18.62
CA ALA A 28 -0.44 -2.24 19.03
C ALA A 28 -0.47 -1.49 20.37
N LYS A 29 -1.55 -0.73 20.64
CA LYS A 29 -1.75 -0.03 21.92
C LYS A 29 -1.64 -0.93 23.16
N ASN A 30 -1.94 -2.22 23.03
CA ASN A 30 -1.96 -3.17 24.13
C ASN A 30 -0.82 -4.19 24.08
N ASN A 31 0.12 -4.09 23.14
CA ASN A 31 1.15 -5.10 22.90
C ASN A 31 2.57 -4.50 22.95
N VAL A 32 3.31 -4.83 24.00
CA VAL A 32 4.72 -4.42 24.21
C VAL A 32 5.69 -4.96 23.15
N THR A 33 5.29 -5.94 22.35
CA THR A 33 6.13 -6.48 21.27
C THR A 33 6.19 -5.58 20.05
N VAL A 34 5.35 -4.55 19.95
CA VAL A 34 5.34 -3.60 18.83
C VAL A 34 6.69 -2.92 18.65
N ASP A 35 7.43 -2.69 19.73
CA ASP A 35 8.74 -2.02 19.68
C ASP A 35 9.89 -2.95 19.24
N LYS A 36 9.62 -4.25 19.04
CA LYS A 36 10.62 -5.19 18.52
C LYS A 36 10.84 -4.95 17.03
N LYS A 37 11.92 -4.22 16.72
CA LYS A 37 12.32 -3.92 15.35
C LYS A 37 13.00 -5.11 14.68
N LEU A 38 12.78 -5.25 13.38
CA LEU A 38 13.47 -6.24 12.56
C LEU A 38 14.97 -5.89 12.44
N PRO A 39 15.88 -6.85 12.65
CA PRO A 39 17.30 -6.64 12.40
C PRO A 39 17.55 -6.18 10.96
N GLY A 40 18.40 -5.15 10.78
CA GLY A 40 18.68 -4.56 9.46
C GLY A 40 17.64 -3.54 8.95
N LEU A 41 16.52 -3.39 9.65
CA LEU A 41 15.45 -2.43 9.33
C LEU A 41 15.07 -1.56 10.54
N THR A 42 16.00 -1.39 11.48
CA THR A 42 15.76 -0.69 12.77
C THR A 42 15.51 0.80 12.63
N GLN A 43 15.78 1.39 11.46
CA GLN A 43 15.47 2.79 11.14
C GLN A 43 13.96 3.04 10.95
N TYR A 44 13.18 2.00 10.66
CA TYR A 44 11.74 2.14 10.45
C TYR A 44 10.97 1.96 11.75
N SER A 45 9.91 2.74 11.92
CA SER A 45 8.91 2.50 12.96
C SER A 45 8.03 1.32 12.59
N SER A 46 7.31 0.76 13.57
CA SER A 46 6.41 -0.37 13.32
C SER A 46 5.23 0.01 12.43
N GLU A 47 4.77 1.26 12.47
CA GLU A 47 3.80 1.81 11.52
C GLU A 47 4.39 1.93 10.10
N GLN A 48 5.65 2.38 9.96
CA GLN A 48 6.33 2.42 8.65
C GLN A 48 6.52 1.01 8.09
N MET A 49 6.88 0.05 8.94
CA MET A 49 7.03 -1.35 8.56
C MET A 49 5.72 -2.00 8.11
N PHE A 50 4.58 -1.61 8.69
CA PHE A 50 3.27 -2.06 8.22
C PHE A 50 3.07 -1.71 6.74
N PHE A 51 3.28 -0.44 6.37
CA PHE A 51 3.12 0.01 4.99
C PHE A 51 4.19 -0.54 4.05
N ILE A 52 5.44 -0.71 4.51
CA ILE A 52 6.49 -1.38 3.73
C ILE A 52 6.09 -2.82 3.42
N HIS A 53 5.56 -3.55 4.40
CA HIS A 53 5.07 -4.91 4.20
C HIS A 53 3.88 -4.96 3.25
N PHE A 54 2.91 -4.04 3.40
CA PHE A 54 1.79 -3.91 2.46
C PHE A 54 2.28 -3.72 1.02
N ALA A 55 3.23 -2.80 0.79
CA ALA A 55 3.81 -2.60 -0.54
C ALA A 55 4.58 -3.83 -1.05
N HIS A 56 5.28 -4.56 -0.16
CA HIS A 56 6.05 -5.73 -0.53
C HIS A 56 5.19 -6.86 -1.10
N ILE A 57 3.97 -7.06 -0.60
CA ILE A 57 3.02 -8.09 -1.11
C ILE A 57 2.80 -7.92 -2.62
N TRP A 58 2.81 -6.68 -3.09
CA TRP A 58 2.54 -6.29 -4.46
C TRP A 58 3.82 -6.11 -5.31
N CYS A 59 5.00 -6.43 -4.77
CA CYS A 59 6.26 -6.41 -5.53
C CYS A 59 6.26 -7.54 -6.57
N THR A 60 6.10 -7.19 -7.84
CA THR A 60 6.14 -8.13 -8.97
C THR A 60 7.07 -7.63 -10.07
N ARG A 61 7.74 -8.56 -10.77
CA ARG A 61 8.49 -8.29 -12.01
C ARG A 61 7.74 -8.94 -13.17
N ILE A 62 7.15 -8.11 -14.04
CA ILE A 62 6.49 -8.55 -15.27
C ILE A 62 7.26 -8.07 -16.50
N SER A 63 7.29 -8.88 -17.57
CA SER A 63 7.85 -8.46 -18.85
C SER A 63 6.93 -7.46 -19.56
N ILE A 64 7.48 -6.63 -20.44
CA ILE A 64 6.71 -5.63 -21.21
C ILE A 64 5.55 -6.28 -21.96
N SER A 65 5.78 -7.41 -22.63
CA SER A 65 4.73 -8.14 -23.36
C SER A 65 3.61 -8.64 -22.45
N ARG A 66 3.94 -9.06 -21.22
CA ARG A 66 2.96 -9.49 -20.22
C ARG A 66 2.18 -8.29 -19.65
N ALA A 67 2.85 -7.16 -19.41
CA ALA A 67 2.21 -5.93 -18.99
C ALA A 67 1.22 -5.41 -20.03
N PHE A 68 1.60 -5.40 -21.32
CA PHE A 68 0.71 -5.05 -22.43
C PHE A 68 -0.49 -5.99 -22.52
N ASN A 69 -0.26 -7.30 -22.37
CA ASN A 69 -1.36 -8.26 -22.38
C ASN A 69 -2.32 -8.01 -21.21
N MET A 70 -1.82 -7.82 -19.98
CA MET A 70 -2.65 -7.52 -18.81
C MET A 70 -3.43 -6.21 -18.96
N ILE A 71 -2.85 -5.16 -19.54
CA ILE A 71 -3.56 -3.90 -19.83
C ILE A 71 -4.77 -4.10 -20.76
N LEU A 72 -4.70 -5.11 -21.65
CA LEU A 72 -5.70 -5.41 -22.67
C LEU A 72 -6.71 -6.50 -22.23
N THR A 73 -6.33 -7.38 -21.31
CA THR A 73 -7.12 -8.58 -20.95
C THR A 73 -7.49 -8.69 -19.49
N ASP A 74 -6.78 -8.00 -18.59
CA ASP A 74 -7.00 -8.06 -17.16
C ASP A 74 -8.02 -7.01 -16.72
N VAL A 75 -8.90 -7.42 -15.80
CA VAL A 75 -9.89 -6.55 -15.16
C VAL A 75 -9.26 -5.76 -13.99
N HIS A 76 -8.10 -6.20 -13.50
CA HIS A 76 -7.37 -5.58 -12.40
C HIS A 76 -6.34 -4.55 -12.88
N SER A 77 -6.15 -3.48 -12.10
CA SER A 77 -5.04 -2.54 -12.26
C SER A 77 -3.69 -3.24 -12.05
N LEU A 78 -2.64 -2.85 -12.79
CA LEU A 78 -1.29 -3.36 -12.52
C LEU A 78 -0.91 -3.07 -11.06
N GLU A 79 -0.28 -4.03 -10.39
CA GLU A 79 -0.05 -4.03 -8.94
C GLU A 79 0.61 -2.74 -8.40
N HIS A 80 1.49 -2.12 -9.19
CA HIS A 80 2.10 -0.83 -8.85
C HIS A 80 1.07 0.30 -8.67
N PHE A 81 0.04 0.36 -9.51
CA PHE A 81 -1.01 1.39 -9.42
C PHE A 81 -1.93 1.15 -8.23
N ARG A 82 -2.15 -0.10 -7.83
CA ARG A 82 -2.95 -0.45 -6.63
C ARG A 82 -2.30 0.08 -5.36
N ILE A 83 -0.98 -0.05 -5.25
CA ILE A 83 -0.20 0.52 -4.13
C ILE A 83 -0.34 2.04 -4.11
N ILE A 84 -0.03 2.71 -5.23
CA ILE A 84 -0.03 4.18 -5.30
C ILE A 84 -1.44 4.74 -5.05
N GLY A 85 -2.47 4.17 -5.67
CA GLY A 85 -3.85 4.60 -5.48
C GLY A 85 -4.32 4.44 -4.04
N SER A 86 -3.95 3.33 -3.39
CA SER A 86 -4.37 3.04 -2.01
C SER A 86 -3.65 3.92 -0.98
N THR A 87 -2.34 4.12 -1.14
CA THR A 87 -1.57 4.93 -0.18
C THR A 87 -1.78 6.44 -0.37
N SER A 88 -2.04 6.91 -1.60
CA SER A 88 -2.28 8.34 -1.87
C SER A 88 -3.58 8.86 -1.27
N ASN A 89 -4.57 7.97 -1.06
CA ASN A 89 -5.88 8.28 -0.50
C ASN A 89 -6.00 7.98 1.01
N PHE A 90 -4.87 7.79 1.70
CA PHE A 90 -4.86 7.44 3.11
C PHE A 90 -3.93 8.35 3.92
N ASP A 91 -4.52 9.31 4.66
CA ASP A 91 -3.78 10.31 5.45
C ASP A 91 -2.83 9.71 6.50
N GLU A 92 -3.10 8.49 6.98
CA GLU A 92 -2.19 7.79 7.89
C GLU A 92 -0.85 7.45 7.23
N PHE A 93 -0.85 7.14 5.92
CA PHE A 93 0.38 6.94 5.17
C PHE A 93 1.22 8.22 5.15
N ASP A 94 0.60 9.36 4.86
CA ASP A 94 1.25 10.68 4.89
C ASP A 94 1.81 11.01 6.27
N ARG A 95 1.04 10.75 7.34
CA ARG A 95 1.48 10.96 8.73
C ARG A 95 2.70 10.12 9.07
N VAL A 96 2.67 8.83 8.70
CA VAL A 96 3.70 7.85 9.05
C VAL A 96 5.02 8.10 8.30
N PHE A 97 4.96 8.51 7.03
CA PHE A 97 6.14 8.85 6.24
C PHE A 97 6.49 10.34 6.22
N ARG A 98 5.64 11.18 6.81
CA ARG A 98 5.77 12.65 6.83
C ARG A 98 5.87 13.23 5.42
N CYS A 99 5.02 12.75 4.51
CA CYS A 99 4.97 13.22 3.13
C CYS A 99 4.57 14.70 3.08
N LYS A 100 5.30 15.50 2.29
CA LYS A 100 4.91 16.91 2.03
C LYS A 100 3.81 16.94 0.97
N LEU A 101 2.82 17.81 1.14
CA LEU A 101 1.71 18.00 0.18
C LEU A 101 2.19 18.22 -1.28
N SER A 102 3.39 18.77 -1.49
CA SER A 102 3.98 19.00 -2.82
C SER A 102 4.58 17.76 -3.50
N GLN A 103 4.69 16.61 -2.82
CA GLN A 103 5.29 15.38 -3.37
C GLN A 103 4.26 14.44 -4.01
N ARG A 104 2.97 14.79 -4.01
CA ARG A 104 1.88 13.95 -4.54
C ARG A 104 1.65 14.04 -6.06
N ASN A 105 2.34 14.93 -6.78
CA ASN A 105 2.08 15.22 -8.20
C ASN A 105 3.32 15.05 -9.11
N SER A 106 4.17 14.05 -8.90
CA SER A 106 5.33 13.78 -9.79
C SER A 106 5.33 12.36 -10.32
#